data_AF-X1SXI9-F1
#
_entry.id   AF-X1SXI9-F1
#
_cell.length_a   1.000
_cell.length_b   1.000
_cell.length_c   1.000
_cell.angle_alpha   90.00
_cell.angle_beta   90.00
_cell.angle_gamma   90.00
#
_symmetry.space_group_name_H-M   'P 1'
#
loop_
_entity.id
_entity.type
_entity.pdbx_description
1 polymer ?
#
loop_
_entity_poly.entity_id
_entity_poly.type
_entity_poly.pdbx_seq_one_letter_code
_entity_poly.pdbx_strand_id
1 'polypeptide(L)'
;SISFYLTVENNLAKEFSFSVKIKRGNSNTILSSMGSNGTLEYMINDTLNYSNIWVSNKLNVSFTQLGANQIIIAELWQIGNSEIEKFYDILWLRLNITS
;
A
#
# COMPACT_ATOMS: atom_id res chain seq x y z
N SER A 1 -8.71 15.57 -1.69
CA SER A 1 -8.47 14.12 -1.68
C SER A 1 -7.57 13.76 -2.85
N ILE A 2 -6.80 12.67 -2.76
CA ILE A 2 -5.89 12.23 -3.82
C ILE A 2 -6.36 10.88 -4.33
N SER A 3 -6.53 10.78 -5.65
CA SER A 3 -6.88 9.52 -6.31
C SER A 3 -5.73 8.98 -7.12
N PHE A 4 -5.55 7.66 -7.09
CA PHE A 4 -4.47 6.97 -7.79
C PHE A 4 -4.85 5.52 -8.10
N TYR A 5 -4.03 4.88 -8.92
CA TYR A 5 -4.05 3.45 -9.18
C TYR A 5 -2.73 2.86 -8.72
N LEU A 6 -2.76 1.61 -8.25
CA LEU A 6 -1.57 0.86 -7.89
C LEU A 6 -1.47 -0.37 -8.79
N THR A 7 -0.26 -0.72 -9.19
CA THR A 7 0.02 -1.93 -9.96
C THR A 7 0.97 -2.84 -9.19
N VAL A 8 0.69 -4.13 -9.21
CA VAL A 8 1.58 -5.19 -8.69
C VAL A 8 1.89 -6.11 -9.84
N GLU A 9 3.16 -6.37 -10.09
CA GLU A 9 3.62 -7.29 -11.14
C GLU A 9 4.30 -8.49 -10.49
N ASN A 10 3.89 -9.69 -10.89
CA ASN A 10 4.48 -10.91 -10.35
C ASN A 10 5.59 -11.43 -11.28
N ASN A 11 6.83 -11.11 -10.93
CA ASN A 11 8.03 -11.64 -11.59
C ASN A 11 8.60 -12.89 -10.90
N LEU A 12 7.90 -13.45 -9.91
CA LEU A 12 8.25 -14.72 -9.29
C LEU A 12 7.73 -15.85 -10.18
N ALA A 13 8.56 -16.84 -10.50
CA ALA A 13 8.19 -18.01 -11.32
C ALA A 13 7.23 -18.99 -10.59
N LYS A 14 6.23 -18.44 -9.89
CA LYS A 14 5.17 -19.12 -9.13
C LYS A 14 4.01 -18.15 -8.91
N GLU A 15 2.86 -18.68 -8.53
CA GLU A 15 1.73 -17.86 -8.08
C GLU A 15 2.09 -17.05 -6.82
N PHE A 16 1.57 -15.82 -6.76
CA PHE A 16 1.80 -14.88 -5.69
C PHE A 16 0.47 -14.36 -5.14
N SER A 17 0.07 -14.87 -3.97
CA SER A 17 -1.03 -14.30 -3.19
C SER A 17 -0.52 -13.17 -2.30
N PHE A 18 -1.21 -12.03 -2.32
CA PHE A 18 -0.77 -10.83 -1.63
C PHE A 18 -1.91 -9.99 -1.08
N SER A 19 -1.56 -9.13 -0.11
CA SER A 19 -2.38 -8.05 0.41
C SER A 19 -1.70 -6.71 0.14
N VAL A 20 -2.42 -5.79 -0.50
CA VAL A 20 -2.06 -4.38 -0.57
C VAL A 20 -2.79 -3.65 0.55
N LYS A 21 -2.03 -3.01 1.44
CA LYS A 21 -2.57 -2.16 2.50
C LYS A 21 -2.27 -0.70 2.18
N ILE A 22 -3.34 0.06 1.94
CA ILE A 22 -3.25 1.51 1.73
C ILE A 22 -3.47 2.19 3.06
N LYS A 23 -2.52 3.04 3.45
CA LYS A 23 -2.49 3.69 4.76
C LYS A 23 -2.25 5.17 4.60
N ARG A 24 -2.74 5.93 5.56
CA ARG A 24 -2.50 7.36 5.73
C ARG A 24 -1.48 7.58 6.83
N GLY A 25 -0.52 8.45 6.59
CA GLY A 25 0.47 8.86 7.56
C GLY A 25 0.55 10.37 7.75
N ASN A 26 1.28 10.79 8.76
CA ASN A 26 1.58 12.19 9.08
C ASN A 26 3.07 12.32 9.50
N SER A 27 3.45 13.46 10.09
CA SER A 27 4.81 13.72 10.56
C SER A 27 5.34 12.71 11.59
N ASN A 28 4.46 12.03 12.32
CA ASN A 28 4.81 11.05 13.34
C ASN A 28 4.82 9.62 12.80
N THR A 29 4.55 9.43 11.51
CA THR A 29 4.53 8.11 10.89
C THR A 29 5.94 7.59 10.67
N ILE A 30 6.20 6.42 11.25
CA ILE A 30 7.42 5.65 11.10
C ILE A 30 7.26 4.78 9.85
N LEU A 31 8.19 4.92 8.91
CA LEU A 31 8.32 4.08 7.73
C LEU A 31 9.54 3.18 7.94
N SER A 32 9.38 1.86 7.79
CA SER A 32 10.45 0.90 8.02
C SER A 32 10.45 -0.21 6.97
N SER A 33 11.50 -1.02 6.97
CA SER A 33 11.59 -2.25 6.17
C SER A 33 10.66 -3.37 6.65
N MET A 34 9.79 -3.10 7.64
CA MET A 34 8.77 -4.03 8.15
C MET A 34 7.36 -3.41 8.06
N GLY A 35 7.20 -2.37 7.24
CA GLY A 35 5.97 -1.59 7.11
C GLY A 35 5.98 -0.31 7.93
N SER A 36 4.80 0.25 8.15
CA SER A 36 4.58 1.53 8.81
C SER A 36 3.60 1.45 9.97
N ASN A 37 3.58 2.48 10.82
CA ASN A 37 2.52 2.68 11.81
C ASN A 37 1.41 3.63 11.33
N GLY A 38 1.24 3.80 10.01
CA GLY A 38 0.15 4.60 9.43
C GLY A 38 -1.24 4.03 9.75
N THR A 39 -2.28 4.85 9.57
CA THR A 39 -3.68 4.47 9.71
C THR A 39 -4.17 3.74 8.47
N LEU A 40 -4.73 2.53 8.63
CA LEU A 40 -5.26 1.75 7.50
C LEU A 40 -6.51 2.41 6.90
N GLU A 41 -6.52 2.56 5.58
CA GLU A 41 -7.64 3.08 4.78
C GLU A 41 -8.29 1.96 3.97
N TYR A 42 -7.47 1.14 3.31
CA TYR A 42 -7.93 0.03 2.47
C TYR A 42 -7.04 -1.18 2.65
N MET A 43 -7.63 -2.37 2.53
CA MET A 43 -6.93 -3.64 2.40
C MET A 43 -7.53 -4.36 1.20
N ILE A 44 -6.68 -4.80 0.28
CA ILE A 44 -7.09 -5.49 -0.93
C ILE A 44 -6.24 -6.73 -1.08
N ASN A 45 -6.89 -7.88 -1.20
CA ASN A 45 -6.21 -9.15 -1.37
C ASN A 45 -6.43 -9.64 -2.80
N ASP A 46 -5.38 -10.19 -3.40
CA ASP A 46 -5.47 -10.79 -4.72
C ASP A 46 -4.41 -11.90 -4.88
N THR A 47 -4.55 -12.68 -5.95
CA THR A 47 -3.62 -13.74 -6.31
C THR A 47 -3.24 -13.58 -7.77
N LEU A 48 -1.94 -13.48 -8.03
CA LEU A 48 -1.39 -13.17 -9.34
C LEU A 48 -0.50 -14.29 -9.85
N ASN A 49 -0.83 -14.82 -11.02
CA ASN A 49 0.01 -15.78 -11.74
C ASN A 49 1.33 -15.15 -12.18
N TYR A 50 2.35 -15.99 -12.41
CA TYR A 50 3.63 -15.55 -12.94
C TYR A 50 3.47 -14.75 -14.23
N SER A 51 4.23 -13.66 -14.36
CA SER A 51 4.29 -12.75 -15.51
C SER A 51 3.00 -11.97 -15.79
N ASN A 52 2.06 -11.95 -14.85
CA ASN A 52 0.87 -11.12 -14.93
C ASN A 52 1.03 -9.84 -14.09
N ILE A 53 0.18 -8.86 -14.42
CA ILE A 53 0.06 -7.58 -13.72
C ILE A 53 -1.35 -7.49 -13.14
N TRP A 54 -1.42 -7.15 -11.87
CA TRP A 54 -2.64 -6.71 -11.21
C TRP A 54 -2.69 -5.18 -11.18
N VAL A 55 -3.86 -4.62 -11.46
CA VAL A 55 -4.11 -3.17 -11.38
C VAL A 55 -5.29 -2.96 -10.44
N SER A 56 -5.11 -2.08 -9.45
CA SER A 56 -6.18 -1.75 -8.51
C SER A 56 -7.35 -1.07 -9.21
N ASN A 57 -8.53 -1.12 -8.59
CA ASN A 57 -9.56 -0.11 -8.84
C ASN A 57 -9.03 1.29 -8.44
N LYS A 58 -9.72 2.36 -8.84
CA LYS A 58 -9.34 3.73 -8.45
C LYS A 58 -9.40 3.86 -6.92
N LEU A 59 -8.25 4.10 -6.31
CA LEU A 59 -8.12 4.31 -4.87
C LEU A 59 -8.24 5.80 -4.57
N ASN A 60 -8.76 6.14 -3.38
CA ASN A 60 -8.95 7.53 -2.98
C ASN A 60 -8.61 7.72 -1.51
N VAL A 61 -7.58 8.53 -1.22
CA VAL A 61 -7.24 8.89 0.16
C VAL A 61 -7.62 10.35 0.38
N SER A 62 -8.50 10.57 1.35
CA SER A 62 -8.92 11.91 1.77
C SER A 62 -8.08 12.39 2.96
N PHE A 63 -7.93 13.71 3.09
CA PHE A 63 -7.23 14.33 4.20
C PHE A 63 -8.19 15.32 4.85
N THR A 64 -8.32 15.25 6.17
CA THR A 64 -9.26 16.08 6.95
C THR A 64 -8.60 17.33 7.51
N GLN A 65 -7.27 17.42 7.43
CA GLN A 65 -6.49 18.53 7.96
C GLN A 65 -5.48 18.98 6.90
N LEU A 66 -5.32 20.30 6.80
CA LEU A 66 -4.21 20.90 6.10
C LEU A 66 -2.91 20.56 6.81
N GLY A 67 -1.80 20.57 6.08
CA GLY A 67 -0.48 20.47 6.68
C GLY A 67 0.56 19.79 5.80
N ALA A 68 1.80 20.05 6.16
CA ALA A 68 2.97 19.38 5.60
C ALA A 68 3.08 17.95 6.13
N ASN A 69 3.77 17.10 5.37
CA ASN A 69 4.09 15.71 5.73
C ASN A 69 2.87 14.80 5.93
N GLN A 70 1.76 15.07 5.24
CA GLN A 70 0.73 14.05 5.04
C GLN A 70 1.29 12.97 4.13
N ILE A 71 1.01 11.69 4.39
CA ILE A 71 1.63 10.58 3.66
C ILE A 71 0.55 9.64 3.15
N ILE A 72 0.63 9.26 1.88
CA ILE A 72 -0.06 8.08 1.34
C ILE A 72 0.96 6.95 1.31
N ILE A 73 0.61 5.81 1.88
CA ILE A 73 1.48 4.65 2.02
C ILE A 73 0.77 3.45 1.39
N ALA A 74 1.47 2.71 0.55
CA ALA A 74 1.03 1.43 0.01
C ALA A 74 2.03 0.36 0.45
N GLU A 75 1.59 -0.56 1.31
CA GLU A 75 2.39 -1.70 1.75
C GLU A 75 1.95 -2.95 0.99
N LEU A 76 2.91 -3.72 0.49
CA LEU A 76 2.69 -5.01 -0.14
C LEU A 76 3.10 -6.13 0.83
N TRP A 77 2.18 -7.04 1.07
CA TRP A 77 2.35 -8.18 1.95
C TRP A 77 2.08 -9.46 1.18
N GLN A 78 2.91 -10.49 1.32
CA GLN A 78 2.62 -11.81 0.80
C GLN A 78 1.69 -12.55 1.77
N ILE A 79 0.63 -13.16 1.26
CA ILE A 79 -0.25 -14.06 2.02
C ILE A 79 0.28 -15.49 1.82
N GLY A 80 0.88 -16.08 2.86
CA GLY A 80 1.35 -17.46 2.82
C GLY A 80 0.25 -18.47 3.15
N ASN A 81 0.51 -19.76 2.87
CA ASN A 81 -0.41 -20.88 3.16
C ASN A 81 -0.76 -21.06 4.64
N SER A 82 0.04 -20.48 5.55
CA SER A 82 -0.16 -20.54 7.00
C SER A 82 -0.86 -19.28 7.56
N GLU A 83 -1.47 -18.45 6.72
CA GLU A 83 -2.09 -17.15 7.06
C GLU A 83 -1.13 -16.11 7.70
N ILE A 84 0.17 -16.43 7.78
CA ILE A 84 1.19 -15.50 8.24
C ILE A 84 1.53 -14.58 7.06
N GLU A 85 1.16 -13.31 7.18
CA GLU A 85 1.56 -12.29 6.22
C GLU A 85 3.05 -11.98 6.35
N LYS A 86 3.74 -11.95 5.21
CA LYS A 86 5.15 -11.55 5.13
C LYS A 86 5.25 -10.20 4.43
N PHE A 87 5.84 -9.21 5.10
CA PHE A 87 6.11 -7.91 4.48
C PHE A 87 7.03 -8.07 3.25
N TYR A 88 6.64 -7.45 2.14
CA TYR A 88 7.37 -7.52 0.88
C TYR A 88 7.97 -6.18 0.50
N ASP A 89 7.15 -5.12 0.41
CA ASP A 89 7.60 -3.79 0.00
C ASP A 89 6.70 -2.66 0.53
N ILE A 90 7.20 -1.43 0.50
CA ILE A 90 6.49 -0.21 0.86
C ILE A 90 6.80 0.93 -0.12
N LEU A 91 5.74 1.46 -0.73
CA LEU A 91 5.77 2.70 -1.49
C LEU A 91 5.07 3.80 -0.71
N TRP A 92 5.59 5.02 -0.75
CA TRP A 92 4.95 6.14 -0.09
C TRP A 92 5.14 7.46 -0.84
N LEU A 93 4.18 8.35 -0.68
CA LEU A 93 4.20 9.71 -1.21
C LEU A 93 3.95 10.70 -0.07
N ARG A 94 4.93 11.58 0.16
CA ARG A 94 4.76 12.73 1.07
C ARG A 94 4.10 13.89 0.33
N LEU A 95 3.12 14.48 0.98
CA LEU A 95 2.27 15.53 0.45
C LEU A 95 2.27 16.72 1.40
N ASN A 96 2.15 17.90 0.81
CA ASN A 96 1.82 19.12 1.51
C ASN A 96 0.39 19.51 1.12
N ILE A 97 -0.56 19.35 2.03
CA ILE A 97 -1.97 19.64 1.78
C ILE A 97 -2.22 21.10 2.15
N THR A 98 -2.44 21.93 1.13
CA THR A 98 -2.61 23.39 1.27
C THR A 98 -4.06 23.85 1.19
N SER A 99 -4.97 23.00 0.70
CA SER A 99 -6.41 23.26 0.55
C SER A 99 -7.20 21.96 0.48
#